data_AF-A0A938QX27-F1
#
_entry.id   AF-A0A938QX27-F1
#
_cell.length_a   1.000
_cell.length_b   1.000
_cell.length_c   1.000
_cell.angle_alpha   90.00
_cell.angle_beta   90.00
_cell.angle_gamma   90.00
#
_symmetry.space_group_name_H-M   'P 1'
#
loop_
_entity.id
_entity.type
_entity.pdbx_description
1 polymer ?
#
loop_
_entity_poly.entity_id
_entity_poly.type
_entity_poly.pdbx_seq_one_letter_code
_entity_poly.pdbx_strand_id
1 'polypeptide(L)'
;MFVRTKRSDRNGSSYEYLQIVRSYREGGKVRQQVIASAGRRETLVASGELDGLWQSLGRESEKLRVVEAVRTSGLAARTARQWGPALVFGRLWEKQGLPHLLAELAQDRKFEFPVERLCFAMALQRLCCPGSDLAGSEWVKTVEAPEFDGLALQHFYRSATFLAGVREELESKLFTRDLNLFNRTLDVVFIDTTSI
;
A
#
# COMPACT_ATOMS: atom_id res chain seq x y z
N MET A 1 21.64 -29.98 11.09
CA MET A 1 22.03 -31.01 10.09
C MET A 1 22.42 -30.29 8.82
N PHE A 2 23.22 -30.89 7.95
CA PHE A 2 23.63 -30.27 6.70
C PHE A 2 23.93 -31.33 5.63
N VAL A 3 23.95 -30.93 4.37
CA VAL A 3 24.35 -31.78 3.25
C VAL A 3 25.85 -31.68 3.04
N ARG A 4 26.52 -32.81 2.90
CA ARG A 4 27.96 -32.91 2.62
C ARG A 4 28.19 -33.75 1.37
N THR A 5 29.12 -33.33 0.52
CA THR A 5 29.60 -34.14 -0.59
C THR A 5 30.72 -35.08 -0.13
N LYS A 6 30.60 -36.37 -0.44
CA LYS A 6 31.66 -37.37 -0.25
C LYS A 6 32.16 -37.83 -1.61
N ARG A 7 33.47 -37.66 -1.85
CA ARG A 7 34.14 -38.22 -3.02
C ARG A 7 34.52 -39.68 -2.78
N SER A 8 34.35 -40.52 -3.79
CA SER A 8 34.72 -41.93 -3.78
C SER A 8 35.32 -42.31 -5.12
N ASP A 9 36.57 -42.76 -5.12
CA ASP A 9 37.25 -43.21 -6.33
C ASP A 9 37.14 -44.75 -6.43
N ARG A 10 36.64 -45.26 -7.55
CA ARG A 10 36.52 -46.70 -7.81
C ARG A 10 36.85 -46.99 -9.27
N ASN A 11 37.74 -47.95 -9.52
CA ASN A 11 38.16 -48.39 -10.87
C ASN A 11 38.55 -47.22 -11.80
N GLY A 12 39.34 -46.26 -11.30
CA GLY A 12 39.80 -45.10 -12.08
C GLY A 12 38.74 -44.01 -12.31
N SER A 13 37.50 -44.21 -11.86
CA SER A 13 36.42 -43.21 -11.92
C SER A 13 36.16 -42.58 -10.55
N SER A 14 35.98 -41.26 -10.53
CA SER A 14 35.66 -40.49 -9.32
C SER A 14 34.15 -40.22 -9.25
N TYR A 15 33.53 -40.55 -8.12
CA TYR A 15 32.10 -40.38 -7.88
C TYR A 15 31.84 -39.46 -6.68
N GLU A 16 30.90 -38.53 -6.83
CA GLU A 16 30.44 -37.66 -5.74
C GLU A 16 29.08 -38.13 -5.21
N TYR A 17 28.97 -38.28 -3.89
CA TYR A 17 27.74 -38.67 -3.20
C TYR A 17 27.27 -37.58 -2.24
N LEU A 18 25.96 -37.32 -2.18
CA LEU A 18 25.37 -36.41 -1.22
C LEU A 18 24.97 -37.16 0.05
N GLN A 19 25.37 -36.64 1.21
CA GLN A 19 25.07 -37.22 2.53
C GLN A 19 24.41 -36.20 3.44
N ILE A 20 23.40 -36.62 4.20
CA ILE A 20 22.81 -35.83 5.28
C ILE A 20 23.55 -36.15 6.57
N VAL A 21 24.13 -35.12 7.18
CA VAL A 21 25.00 -35.23 8.35
C VAL A 21 24.43 -34.45 9.52
N ARG A 22 24.46 -35.05 10.72
CA ARG A 22 24.20 -34.37 11.99
C ARG A 22 25.51 -34.15 12.74
N SER A 23 25.73 -32.92 13.19
CA SER A 23 26.75 -32.65 14.22
C SER A 23 26.15 -32.81 15.61
N TYR A 24 26.88 -33.47 16.49
CA TYR A 24 26.54 -33.64 17.90
C TYR A 24 27.81 -33.53 18.77
N ARG A 25 27.64 -33.30 20.07
CA ARG A 25 28.76 -33.23 21.01
C ARG A 25 28.83 -34.51 21.84
N GLU A 26 30.03 -35.04 21.98
CA GLU A 26 30.33 -36.20 22.82
C GLU A 26 31.69 -35.99 23.48
N GLY A 27 31.75 -36.09 24.81
CA GLY A 27 32.99 -35.88 25.57
C GLY A 27 33.68 -34.53 25.31
N GLY A 28 32.89 -33.45 25.15
CA GLY A 28 33.40 -32.10 24.87
C GLY A 28 33.87 -31.86 23.44
N LYS A 29 33.89 -32.87 22.56
CA LYS A 29 34.30 -32.74 21.15
C LYS A 29 33.08 -32.78 20.23
N VAL A 30 33.11 -32.00 19.16
CA VAL A 30 32.08 -32.06 18.10
C VAL A 30 32.38 -33.24 17.18
N ARG A 31 31.44 -34.16 17.06
CA ARG A 31 31.47 -35.30 16.15
C ARG A 31 30.38 -35.18 15.09
N GLN A 32 30.58 -35.85 13.96
CA GLN A 32 29.64 -35.89 12.85
C GLN A 32 29.12 -37.31 12.68
N GLN A 33 27.81 -37.46 12.57
CA GLN A 33 27.14 -38.71 12.25
C GLN A 33 26.48 -38.59 10.87
N VAL A 34 26.78 -39.54 9.97
CA VAL A 34 26.04 -39.67 8.72
C VAL A 34 24.68 -40.30 9.04
N ILE A 35 23.61 -39.58 8.74
CA ILE A 35 22.23 -40.05 8.97
C ILE A 35 21.76 -40.86 7.78
N ALA A 36 22.00 -40.34 6.58
CA ALA A 36 21.57 -40.94 5.32
C ALA A 36 22.51 -40.54 4.18
N SER A 37 22.59 -41.41 3.17
CA SER A 37 23.21 -41.13 1.88
C SER A 37 22.11 -40.97 0.84
N ALA A 38 21.99 -39.78 0.24
CA ALA A 38 20.94 -39.48 -0.73
C ALA A 38 21.20 -40.12 -2.11
N GLY A 39 22.47 -40.42 -2.43
CA GLY A 39 22.85 -41.05 -3.71
C GLY A 39 23.96 -40.28 -4.42
N ARG A 40 24.25 -40.70 -5.66
CA ARG A 40 25.27 -40.05 -6.50
C ARG A 40 24.76 -38.70 -6.97
N ARG A 41 25.53 -37.64 -6.72
CA ARG A 41 25.17 -36.25 -7.01
C ARG A 41 24.76 -36.05 -8.47
N GLU A 42 25.57 -36.53 -9.40
CA GLU A 42 25.29 -36.40 -10.84
C GLU A 42 23.95 -37.02 -11.22
N THR A 43 23.64 -38.21 -10.69
CA THR A 43 22.38 -38.91 -10.96
C THR A 43 21.19 -38.12 -10.42
N LEU A 44 21.27 -37.64 -9.17
CA LEU A 44 20.20 -36.87 -8.52
C LEU A 44 19.94 -35.52 -9.20
N VAL A 45 20.99 -34.88 -9.71
CA VAL A 45 20.87 -33.63 -10.48
C VAL A 45 20.25 -33.92 -11.85
N ALA A 46 20.72 -34.96 -12.54
CA ALA A 46 20.21 -35.31 -13.86
C ALA A 46 18.75 -35.78 -13.84
N SER A 47 18.31 -36.47 -12.78
CA SER A 47 16.92 -36.93 -12.64
C SER A 47 15.96 -35.85 -12.09
N GLY A 48 16.48 -34.74 -11.56
CA GLY A 48 15.69 -33.71 -10.90
C GLY A 48 15.21 -34.08 -9.48
N GLU A 49 15.58 -35.26 -8.97
CA GLU A 49 15.22 -35.69 -7.61
C GLU A 49 15.75 -34.75 -6.52
N LEU A 50 16.91 -34.13 -6.76
CA LEU A 50 17.49 -33.16 -5.83
C LEU A 50 16.59 -31.91 -5.68
N ASP A 51 16.01 -31.44 -6.78
CA ASP A 51 15.10 -30.29 -6.78
C ASP A 51 13.78 -30.64 -6.07
N GLY A 52 13.25 -31.86 -6.31
CA GLY A 52 12.08 -32.37 -5.60
C GLY A 52 12.29 -32.47 -4.08
N LEU A 53 13.46 -32.96 -3.66
CA LEU A 53 13.84 -33.01 -2.25
C LEU A 53 13.95 -31.60 -1.64
N TRP A 54 14.56 -30.66 -2.37
CA TRP A 54 14.69 -29.27 -1.93
C TRP A 54 13.32 -28.61 -1.76
N GLN A 55 12.42 -28.76 -2.72
CA GLN A 55 11.04 -28.23 -2.63
C GLN A 55 10.29 -28.84 -1.44
N SER A 56 10.38 -30.15 -1.23
CA SER A 56 9.72 -30.82 -0.11
C SER A 56 10.23 -30.31 1.25
N LEU A 57 11.54 -30.08 1.39
CA LEU A 57 12.13 -29.52 2.62
C LEU A 57 11.84 -28.03 2.77
N GLY A 58 11.78 -27.28 1.66
CA GLY A 58 11.44 -25.86 1.61
C GLY A 58 10.03 -25.59 2.11
N ARG A 59 9.06 -26.46 1.77
CA ARG A 59 7.67 -26.39 2.24
C ARG A 59 7.55 -26.48 3.77
N GLU A 60 8.38 -27.29 4.40
CA GLU A 60 8.42 -27.45 5.87
C GLU A 60 9.20 -26.34 6.58
N SER A 61 9.89 -25.47 5.83
CA SER A 61 10.63 -24.33 6.38
C SER A 61 9.82 -23.04 6.26
N GLU A 62 9.47 -22.42 7.39
CA GLU A 62 8.74 -21.14 7.40
C GLU A 62 9.43 -20.06 6.57
N LYS A 63 10.76 -19.97 6.63
CA LYS A 63 11.54 -18.96 5.92
C LYS A 63 11.66 -19.27 4.43
N LEU A 64 12.01 -20.50 4.06
CA LEU A 64 12.22 -20.86 2.65
C LEU A 64 10.88 -20.88 1.90
N ARG A 65 9.78 -21.26 2.55
CA ARG A 65 8.43 -21.20 1.98
C ARG A 65 8.04 -19.79 1.54
N VAL A 66 8.37 -18.76 2.34
CA VAL A 66 8.09 -17.36 1.96
C VAL A 66 8.96 -16.92 0.78
N VAL A 67 10.25 -17.28 0.79
CA VAL A 67 11.16 -16.96 -0.33
C VAL A 67 10.72 -17.62 -1.63
N GLU A 68 10.27 -18.87 -1.56
CA GLU A 68 9.76 -19.63 -2.70
C GLU A 68 8.42 -19.08 -3.21
N ALA A 69 7.50 -18.74 -2.30
CA ALA A 69 6.25 -18.08 -2.66
C ALA A 69 6.49 -16.75 -3.37
N VAL A 70 7.42 -15.92 -2.89
CA VAL A 70 7.78 -14.66 -3.56
C VAL A 70 8.44 -14.90 -4.92
N ARG A 71 9.33 -15.90 -5.04
CA ARG A 71 10.00 -16.23 -6.31
C ARG A 71 9.03 -16.74 -7.37
N THR A 72 8.07 -17.58 -6.99
CA THR A 72 7.15 -18.25 -7.92
C THR A 72 5.91 -17.41 -8.22
N SER A 73 5.30 -16.82 -7.19
CA SER A 73 4.05 -16.06 -7.32
C SER A 73 4.26 -14.55 -7.47
N GLY A 74 5.49 -14.07 -7.24
CA GLY A 74 5.79 -12.64 -7.18
C GLY A 74 5.31 -12.00 -5.87
N LEU A 75 5.77 -10.77 -5.62
CA LEU A 75 5.23 -9.91 -4.56
C LEU A 75 4.27 -8.90 -5.21
N ALA A 76 2.98 -9.03 -4.92
CA ALA A 76 1.98 -8.05 -5.33
C ALA A 76 1.43 -7.35 -4.09
N ALA A 77 1.45 -6.02 -4.09
CA ALA A 77 0.72 -5.25 -3.10
C ALA A 77 -0.78 -5.52 -3.29
N ARG A 78 -1.46 -6.00 -2.24
CA ARG A 78 -2.91 -6.24 -2.27
C ARG A 78 -3.68 -4.92 -2.43
N THR A 79 -3.16 -3.86 -1.83
CA THR A 79 -3.65 -2.49 -1.95
C THR A 79 -2.46 -1.53 -1.92
N ALA A 80 -2.55 -0.44 -2.66
CA ALA A 80 -1.61 0.67 -2.61
C ALA A 80 -2.44 1.96 -2.58
N ARG A 81 -2.31 2.73 -1.49
CA ARG A 81 -3.07 3.97 -1.28
C ARG A 81 -2.15 5.13 -0.93
N GLN A 82 -2.53 6.32 -1.35
CA GLN A 82 -1.78 7.56 -1.11
C GLN A 82 -2.23 8.21 0.20
N TRP A 83 -1.30 8.40 1.15
CA TRP A 83 -1.57 9.07 2.43
C TRP A 83 -1.34 10.58 2.39
N GLY A 84 -0.33 11.01 1.63
CA GLY A 84 0.17 12.40 1.64
C GLY A 84 -0.90 13.46 1.32
N PRO A 85 -1.69 13.31 0.22
CA PRO A 85 -2.70 14.29 -0.14
C PRO A 85 -3.72 14.55 0.97
N ALA A 86 -4.35 13.50 1.51
CA ALA A 86 -5.36 13.63 2.55
C ALA A 86 -4.79 14.27 3.82
N LEU A 87 -3.57 13.91 4.23
CA LEU A 87 -2.93 14.48 5.42
C LEU A 87 -2.61 15.98 5.27
N VAL A 88 -1.96 16.36 4.16
CA VAL A 88 -1.50 17.74 3.95
C VAL A 88 -2.68 18.66 3.69
N PHE A 89 -3.55 18.32 2.75
CA PHE A 89 -4.69 19.17 2.42
C PHE A 89 -5.77 19.10 3.49
N GLY A 90 -5.90 17.99 4.24
CA GLY A 90 -6.78 17.92 5.40
C GLY A 90 -6.38 18.93 6.47
N ARG A 91 -5.08 19.07 6.77
CA ARG A 91 -4.58 20.12 7.69
C ARG A 91 -4.93 21.53 7.19
N LEU A 92 -4.79 21.79 5.89
CA LEU A 92 -5.14 23.07 5.30
C LEU A 92 -6.64 23.34 5.33
N TRP A 93 -7.45 22.30 5.10
CA TRP A 93 -8.90 22.33 5.14
C TRP A 93 -9.42 22.70 6.53
N GLU A 94 -8.91 22.02 7.56
CA GLU A 94 -9.18 22.32 8.97
C GLU A 94 -8.72 23.73 9.35
N LYS A 95 -7.50 24.14 8.95
CA LYS A 95 -6.98 25.49 9.22
C LYS A 95 -7.83 26.57 8.54
N GLN A 96 -8.39 26.29 7.37
CA GLN A 96 -9.34 27.15 6.65
C GLN A 96 -10.73 27.18 7.28
N GLY A 97 -11.02 26.35 8.29
CA GLY A 97 -12.32 26.31 8.96
C GLY A 97 -13.45 25.84 8.06
N LEU A 98 -13.11 25.23 6.92
CA LEU A 98 -14.07 24.68 5.96
C LEU A 98 -15.03 23.67 6.58
N PRO A 99 -14.59 22.79 7.52
CA PRO A 99 -15.52 21.85 8.14
C PRO A 99 -16.69 22.53 8.84
N HIS A 100 -16.41 23.59 9.61
CA HIS A 100 -17.44 24.33 10.32
C HIS A 100 -18.35 25.10 9.37
N LEU A 101 -17.76 25.78 8.38
CA LEU A 101 -18.52 26.55 7.38
C LEU A 101 -19.45 25.66 6.56
N LEU A 102 -18.96 24.51 6.09
CA LEU A 102 -19.77 23.56 5.32
C LEU A 102 -20.86 22.91 6.16
N ALA A 103 -20.59 22.64 7.45
CA ALA A 103 -21.61 22.15 8.37
C ALA A 103 -22.71 23.20 8.61
N GLU A 104 -22.35 24.47 8.80
CA GLU A 104 -23.30 25.59 8.93
C GLU A 104 -24.17 25.72 7.67
N LEU A 105 -23.54 25.76 6.48
CA LEU A 105 -24.26 25.88 5.20
C LEU A 105 -25.14 24.67 4.88
N ALA A 106 -24.81 23.50 5.44
CA ALA A 106 -25.57 22.28 5.28
C ALA A 106 -26.67 22.08 6.34
N GLN A 107 -26.77 22.93 7.37
CA GLN A 107 -27.61 22.69 8.55
C GLN A 107 -29.10 22.47 8.22
N ASP A 108 -29.62 23.19 7.23
CA ASP A 108 -31.03 23.12 6.82
C ASP A 108 -31.29 21.97 5.82
N ARG A 109 -30.26 21.19 5.49
CA ARG A 109 -30.34 20.07 4.54
C ARG A 109 -30.22 18.73 5.26
N LYS A 110 -30.99 17.75 4.77
CA LYS A 110 -31.04 16.39 5.32
C LYS A 110 -30.12 15.46 4.54
N PHE A 111 -28.81 15.68 4.64
CA PHE A 111 -27.85 14.74 4.05
C PHE A 111 -27.74 13.48 4.90
N GLU A 112 -27.84 12.32 4.25
CA GLU A 112 -27.65 11.00 4.87
C GLU A 112 -26.20 10.48 4.69
N PHE A 113 -25.28 11.38 4.33
CA PHE A 113 -23.87 11.10 4.09
C PHE A 113 -23.02 12.28 4.58
N PRO A 114 -21.72 12.09 4.84
CA PRO A 114 -20.86 13.16 5.34
C PRO A 114 -20.54 14.17 4.22
N VAL A 115 -21.45 15.13 4.00
CA VAL A 115 -21.36 16.12 2.90
C VAL A 115 -20.05 16.89 2.93
N GLU A 116 -19.60 17.26 4.13
CA GLU A 116 -18.36 18.02 4.30
C GLU A 116 -17.12 17.21 3.91
N ARG A 117 -17.02 15.94 4.33
CA ARG A 117 -15.92 15.05 3.89
C ARG A 117 -15.97 14.79 2.40
N LEU A 118 -17.15 14.78 1.80
CA LEU A 118 -17.28 14.64 0.36
C LEU A 118 -16.86 15.92 -0.39
N CYS A 119 -17.21 17.11 0.10
CA CYS A 119 -16.69 18.38 -0.43
C CYS A 119 -15.15 18.41 -0.35
N PHE A 120 -14.57 17.92 0.76
CA PHE A 120 -13.13 17.76 0.89
C PHE A 120 -12.57 16.78 -0.15
N ALA A 121 -13.19 15.62 -0.33
CA ALA A 121 -12.77 14.61 -1.30
C ALA A 121 -12.80 15.16 -2.75
N MET A 122 -13.84 15.92 -3.10
CA MET A 122 -13.96 16.58 -4.40
C MET A 122 -12.86 17.63 -4.59
N ALA A 123 -12.63 18.50 -3.60
CA ALA A 123 -11.55 19.50 -3.68
C ALA A 123 -10.17 18.83 -3.80
N LEU A 124 -9.93 17.79 -3.00
CA LEU A 124 -8.69 17.02 -3.03
C LEU A 124 -8.46 16.37 -4.39
N GLN A 125 -9.51 15.81 -4.99
CA GLN A 125 -9.45 15.25 -6.32
C GLN A 125 -9.09 16.31 -7.37
N ARG A 126 -9.69 17.51 -7.32
CA ARG A 126 -9.36 18.59 -8.27
C ARG A 126 -7.91 19.07 -8.13
N LEU A 127 -7.35 19.01 -6.93
CA LEU A 127 -5.95 19.39 -6.67
C LEU A 127 -4.95 18.32 -7.12
N CYS A 128 -5.27 17.04 -6.96
CA CYS A 128 -4.31 15.95 -7.16
C CYS A 128 -4.50 15.15 -8.46
N CYS A 129 -5.73 14.99 -8.92
CA CYS A 129 -6.10 14.21 -10.10
C CYS A 129 -7.37 14.79 -10.75
N PRO A 130 -7.27 15.98 -11.36
CA PRO A 130 -8.42 16.67 -11.93
C PRO A 130 -9.12 15.81 -12.98
N GLY A 131 -10.45 15.75 -12.89
CA GLY A 131 -11.29 14.88 -13.71
C GLY A 131 -12.76 15.02 -13.33
N SER A 132 -13.64 14.19 -13.92
CA SER A 132 -15.07 14.20 -13.62
C SER A 132 -15.39 13.67 -12.21
N ASP A 133 -16.61 13.90 -11.73
CA ASP A 133 -17.08 13.35 -10.45
C ASP A 133 -17.11 11.82 -10.46
N LEU A 134 -17.34 11.20 -11.62
CA LEU A 134 -17.19 9.76 -11.82
C LEU A 134 -15.75 9.33 -11.58
N ALA A 135 -14.79 9.99 -12.22
CA ALA A 135 -13.37 9.72 -11.98
C ALA A 135 -12.99 9.96 -10.51
N GLY A 136 -13.57 10.99 -9.87
CA GLY A 136 -13.38 11.27 -8.46
C GLY A 136 -13.86 10.14 -7.54
N SER A 137 -15.05 9.58 -7.82
CA SER A 137 -15.60 8.48 -7.03
C SER A 137 -14.76 7.19 -7.07
N GLU A 138 -14.01 6.97 -8.14
CA GLU A 138 -13.04 5.88 -8.22
C GLU A 138 -11.69 6.28 -7.61
N TRP A 139 -11.23 7.50 -7.85
CA TRP A 139 -9.95 8.00 -7.37
C TRP A 139 -9.86 8.02 -5.84
N VAL A 140 -10.93 8.40 -5.13
CA VAL A 140 -10.92 8.43 -3.65
C VAL A 140 -10.60 7.08 -3.02
N LYS A 141 -10.88 5.96 -3.70
CA LYS A 141 -10.53 4.60 -3.22
C LYS A 141 -9.02 4.33 -3.21
N THR A 142 -8.26 5.15 -3.94
CA THR A 142 -6.80 5.11 -4.04
C THR A 142 -6.11 6.02 -3.01
N VAL A 143 -6.88 6.79 -2.24
CA VAL A 143 -6.39 7.66 -1.18
C VAL A 143 -6.63 6.96 0.16
N GLU A 144 -5.66 7.01 1.05
CA GLU A 144 -5.90 6.58 2.42
C GLU A 144 -6.54 7.73 3.21
N ALA A 145 -7.85 7.62 3.41
CA ALA A 145 -8.63 8.44 4.32
C ALA A 145 -9.85 7.61 4.76
N PRO A 146 -9.89 7.11 6.01
CA PRO A 146 -11.04 6.33 6.51
C PRO A 146 -12.38 7.05 6.37
N GLU A 147 -12.37 8.38 6.38
CA GLU A 147 -13.55 9.22 6.22
C GLU A 147 -14.15 9.18 4.81
N PHE A 148 -13.42 8.62 3.83
CA PHE A 148 -13.90 8.40 2.47
C PHE A 148 -14.59 7.06 2.28
N ASP A 149 -14.55 6.17 3.28
CA ASP A 149 -15.23 4.88 3.20
C ASP A 149 -16.75 5.09 3.11
N GLY A 150 -17.39 4.43 2.14
CA GLY A 150 -18.82 4.56 1.88
C GLY A 150 -19.22 5.78 1.04
N LEU A 151 -18.27 6.63 0.62
CA LEU A 151 -18.54 7.64 -0.40
C LEU A 151 -18.81 6.96 -1.73
N ALA A 152 -19.92 7.34 -2.37
CA ALA A 152 -20.40 6.75 -3.60
C ALA A 152 -20.74 7.84 -4.61
N LEU A 153 -20.78 7.48 -5.89
CA LEU A 153 -20.94 8.42 -7.00
C LEU A 153 -22.13 9.36 -6.85
N GLN A 154 -23.29 8.86 -6.39
CA GLN A 154 -24.47 9.70 -6.18
C GLN A 154 -24.26 10.78 -5.11
N HIS A 155 -23.37 10.55 -4.15
CA HIS A 155 -23.04 11.57 -3.15
C HIS A 155 -22.29 12.72 -3.83
N PHE A 156 -21.34 12.43 -4.74
CA PHE A 156 -20.57 13.46 -5.47
C PHE A 156 -21.50 14.41 -6.21
N TYR A 157 -22.46 13.87 -6.97
CA TYR A 157 -23.42 14.70 -7.70
C TYR A 157 -24.28 15.56 -6.76
N ARG A 158 -24.79 14.98 -5.65
CA ARG A 158 -25.57 15.73 -4.67
C ARG A 158 -24.76 16.85 -4.01
N SER A 159 -23.48 16.61 -3.75
CA SER A 159 -22.58 17.61 -3.16
C SER A 159 -22.16 18.69 -4.15
N ALA A 160 -21.99 18.34 -5.43
CA ALA A 160 -21.78 19.31 -6.50
C ALA A 160 -22.96 20.28 -6.60
N THR A 161 -24.20 19.76 -6.61
CA THR A 161 -25.42 20.58 -6.60
C THR A 161 -25.52 21.43 -5.33
N PHE A 162 -25.14 20.88 -4.18
CA PHE A 162 -25.08 21.63 -2.92
C PHE A 162 -24.12 22.81 -3.01
N LEU A 163 -22.86 22.56 -3.37
CA LEU A 163 -21.81 23.58 -3.48
C LEU A 163 -22.20 24.67 -4.49
N ALA A 164 -22.79 24.29 -5.63
CA ALA A 164 -23.29 25.26 -6.60
C ALA A 164 -24.35 26.19 -6.01
N GLY A 165 -25.24 25.67 -5.16
CA GLY A 165 -26.30 26.45 -4.50
C GLY A 165 -25.82 27.34 -3.36
N VAL A 166 -24.67 27.05 -2.73
CA VAL A 166 -24.12 27.84 -1.61
C VAL A 166 -22.83 28.59 -1.98
N ARG A 167 -22.46 28.61 -3.28
CA ARG A 167 -21.17 29.14 -3.75
C ARG A 167 -20.90 30.56 -3.27
N GLU A 168 -21.82 31.48 -3.51
CA GLU A 168 -21.63 32.91 -3.18
C GLU A 168 -21.50 33.14 -1.68
N GLU A 169 -22.31 32.43 -0.89
CA GLU A 169 -22.27 32.53 0.58
C GLU A 169 -20.98 31.92 1.15
N LEU A 170 -20.56 30.77 0.64
CA LEU A 170 -19.31 30.11 1.01
C LEU A 170 -18.10 31.01 0.69
N GLU A 171 -18.03 31.56 -0.51
CA GLU A 171 -16.96 32.47 -0.94
C GLU A 171 -16.92 33.73 -0.06
N SER A 172 -18.08 34.32 0.22
CA SER A 172 -18.18 35.51 1.08
C SER A 172 -17.75 35.25 2.52
N LYS A 173 -18.17 34.11 3.10
CA LYS A 173 -17.76 33.70 4.45
C LYS A 173 -16.26 33.43 4.52
N LEU A 174 -15.70 32.72 3.54
CA LEU A 174 -14.25 32.46 3.46
C LEU A 174 -13.45 33.77 3.33
N PHE A 175 -13.88 34.66 2.44
CA PHE A 175 -13.24 35.96 2.25
C PHE A 175 -13.23 36.78 3.55
N THR A 176 -14.38 36.90 4.20
CA THR A 176 -14.52 37.67 5.46
C THR A 176 -13.68 37.07 6.58
N ARG A 177 -13.56 35.74 6.64
CA ARG A 177 -12.74 35.06 7.65
C ARG A 177 -11.25 35.38 7.49
N ASP A 178 -10.78 35.43 6.25
CA ASP A 178 -9.40 35.74 5.93
C ASP A 178 -9.12 37.26 5.99
N LEU A 179 -10.16 38.10 5.91
CA LEU A 179 -10.08 39.56 6.02
C LEU A 179 -10.05 39.98 7.50
N ASN A 180 -8.86 39.97 8.09
CA ASN A 180 -8.64 40.58 9.40
C ASN A 180 -7.37 41.45 9.43
N LEU A 181 -7.35 42.38 10.37
CA LEU A 181 -6.32 43.43 10.51
C LEU A 181 -4.91 42.88 10.82
N PHE A 182 -4.78 41.60 11.16
CA PHE A 182 -3.56 41.05 11.76
C PHE A 182 -2.94 39.89 10.97
N ASN A 183 -3.65 39.29 10.01
CA ASN A 183 -3.19 38.03 9.42
C ASN A 183 -2.45 38.17 8.09
N ARG A 184 -2.57 39.29 7.35
CA ARG A 184 -1.96 39.42 6.01
C ARG A 184 -1.59 40.87 5.67
N THR A 185 -0.29 41.15 5.51
CA THR A 185 0.17 42.21 4.61
C THR A 185 -0.07 41.73 3.18
N LEU A 186 -0.82 42.51 2.40
CA LEU A 186 -1.08 42.17 1.01
C LEU A 186 0.18 42.44 0.17
N ASP A 187 0.93 41.39 -0.14
CA ASP A 187 2.17 41.51 -0.93
C ASP A 187 1.91 41.33 -2.43
N VAL A 188 1.18 40.26 -2.80
CA VAL A 188 0.93 39.89 -4.20
C VAL A 188 -0.50 39.35 -4.34
N VAL A 189 -1.21 39.79 -5.38
CA VAL A 189 -2.52 39.25 -5.77
C VAL A 189 -2.36 38.44 -7.04
N PHE A 190 -2.65 37.14 -6.97
CA PHE A 190 -2.76 36.30 -8.16
C PHE A 190 -4.17 36.45 -8.72
N ILE A 191 -4.26 36.92 -9.97
CA ILE A 191 -5.52 37.01 -10.71
C ILE A 191 -5.38 36.08 -11.91
N ASP A 192 -6.31 35.13 -12.01
CA ASP A 192 -6.47 34.27 -13.18
C ASP A 192 -7.92 34.39 -13.65
N THR A 193 -8.13 34.46 -14.95
CA THR A 193 -9.46 34.56 -15.55
C THR A 193 -9.73 33.30 -16.34
N THR A 194 -10.72 32.54 -15.90
CA THR A 194 -11.19 31.34 -16.62
C THR A 194 -12.48 31.67 -17.36
N SER A 195 -12.53 31.29 -18.63
CA SER A 195 -13.78 31.32 -19.42
C SER A 195 -14.75 30.29 -18.86
N ILE A 196 -16.00 30.69 -18.62
CA ILE A 196 -17.11 29.82 -18.19
C ILE A 196 -17.89 29.35 -19.42
#